data_AF-A0A834T2Y3-F1
#
_entry.id   AF-A0A834T2Y3-F1
#
_cell.length_a   1.000
_cell.length_b   1.000
_cell.length_c   1.000
_cell.angle_alpha   90.00
_cell.angle_beta   90.00
_cell.angle_gamma   90.00
#
_symmetry.space_group_name_H-M   'P 1'
#
loop_
_entity.id
_entity.type
_entity.pdbx_description
1 polymer ?
#
loop_
_entity_poly.entity_id
_entity_poly.type
_entity_poly.pdbx_seq_one_letter_code
_entity_poly.pdbx_strand_id
1 'polypeptide(L)'
;MAGIAFGRLDDSFSLASIKAYIAEFISTLVFVFAGVGSAIAFGKLTSGAALDPAGLVAIAVCHGLALFVAVAIGANISGGHVNPAVTFGLAVGGQITILTGIFYWIAQLLGSIVGCLLLKFVTGGLDTPIHSVAAGVGAIEGVVMEIIITFALVYTVYATAADPKKGSLGTIAPIAIGFIVGANILAAGPFSGGSMNPARSFGPAVVSGDFHENWIYWVGPLIGGGLAGLIYGNVFISSDHAPLSKGGSSGSVEAASDFESLSGTVPTALILVLTKLGRLGLKLLRDFLVGFEKQMKLWECDEEEEDKA
;
A
#
# COMPACT_ATOMS: atom_id res chain seq x y z
N MET A 1 20.53 -5.83 -3.80
CA MET A 1 19.36 -5.54 -2.94
C MET A 1 19.82 -4.71 -1.75
N ALA A 2 19.12 -3.61 -1.45
CA ALA A 2 19.21 -3.01 -0.11
C ALA A 2 18.39 -3.90 0.84
N GLY A 3 19.05 -4.56 1.79
CA GLY A 3 18.34 -5.38 2.78
C GLY A 3 17.44 -4.53 3.68
N ILE A 4 16.54 -5.19 4.42
CA ILE A 4 15.75 -4.53 5.46
C ILE A 4 16.68 -3.80 6.42
N ALA A 5 16.42 -2.52 6.66
CA ALA A 5 17.20 -1.68 7.55
C ALA A 5 16.38 -1.32 8.80
N PHE A 6 16.90 -1.61 9.99
CA PHE A 6 16.18 -1.29 11.23
C PHE A 6 16.09 0.23 11.47
N GLY A 7 17.18 0.96 11.26
CA GLY A 7 17.29 2.39 11.53
C GLY A 7 17.94 2.72 12.87
N ARG A 8 18.09 4.01 13.17
CA ARG A 8 18.67 4.53 14.42
C ARG A 8 17.76 5.62 14.98
N LEU A 9 17.69 5.73 16.31
CA LEU A 9 16.84 6.73 16.96
C LEU A 9 17.23 8.16 16.55
N ASP A 10 18.52 8.48 16.50
CA ASP A 10 18.98 9.84 16.13
C ASP A 10 18.52 10.26 14.72
N ASP A 11 18.46 9.30 13.78
CA ASP A 11 17.96 9.53 12.43
C ASP A 11 16.43 9.70 12.43
N SER A 12 15.71 8.78 13.11
CA SER A 12 14.25 8.83 13.23
C SER A 12 13.73 10.02 14.05
N PHE A 13 14.56 10.66 14.87
CA PHE A 13 14.23 11.90 15.61
C PHE A 13 14.92 13.15 15.07
N SER A 14 15.56 13.06 13.89
CA SER A 14 16.08 14.23 13.21
C SER A 14 14.97 15.20 12.82
N LEU A 15 15.32 16.48 12.63
CA LEU A 15 14.36 17.48 12.15
C LEU A 15 13.75 17.12 10.79
N ALA A 16 14.49 16.42 9.93
CA ALA A 16 13.97 15.94 8.65
C ALA A 16 12.88 14.87 8.86
N SER A 17 13.14 13.90 9.72
CA SER A 17 12.18 12.84 10.06
C SER A 17 10.92 13.40 10.73
N ILE A 18 11.05 14.35 11.65
CA ILE A 18 9.90 15.01 12.28
C ILE A 18 9.04 15.74 11.23
N LYS A 19 9.67 16.48 10.30
CA LYS A 19 8.95 17.13 9.18
C LYS A 19 8.24 16.10 8.32
N ALA A 20 8.85 14.95 8.08
CA ALA A 20 8.25 13.86 7.31
C ALA A 20 7.02 13.27 8.02
N TYR A 21 7.06 13.07 9.34
CA TYR A 21 5.90 12.59 10.10
C TYR A 21 4.73 13.59 10.05
N ILE A 22 5.02 14.89 10.16
CA ILE A 22 3.99 15.94 10.02
C ILE A 22 3.40 15.93 8.60
N ALA A 23 4.24 15.76 7.58
CA ALA A 23 3.78 15.66 6.19
C ALA A 23 2.90 14.43 5.96
N GLU A 24 3.25 13.27 6.50
CA GLU A 24 2.43 12.05 6.45
C GLU A 24 1.09 12.22 7.17
N PHE A 25 1.09 12.86 8.34
CA PHE A 25 -0.13 13.18 9.08
C PHE A 25 -1.07 14.07 8.26
N ILE A 26 -0.57 15.20 7.73
CA ILE A 26 -1.37 16.15 6.94
C ILE A 26 -1.89 15.49 5.65
N SER A 27 -1.02 14.77 4.95
CA SER A 27 -1.38 14.13 3.67
C SER A 27 -2.44 13.05 3.89
N THR A 28 -2.32 12.24 4.94
CA THR A 28 -3.31 11.20 5.26
C THR A 28 -4.62 11.80 5.74
N LEU A 29 -4.58 12.88 6.53
CA LEU A 29 -5.78 13.62 6.91
C LEU A 29 -6.53 14.12 5.68
N VAL A 30 -5.86 14.80 4.75
CA VAL A 30 -6.49 15.36 3.54
C VAL A 30 -7.07 14.24 2.67
N PHE A 31 -6.31 13.16 2.47
CA PHE A 31 -6.75 11.99 1.70
C PHE A 31 -8.01 11.35 2.29
N VAL A 32 -8.01 11.08 3.60
CA VAL A 32 -9.12 10.41 4.28
C VAL A 32 -10.34 11.33 4.39
N PHE A 33 -10.13 12.62 4.69
CA PHE A 33 -11.20 13.61 4.75
C PHE A 33 -11.96 13.69 3.42
N ALA A 34 -11.24 13.74 2.29
CA ALA A 34 -11.87 13.76 0.98
C ALA A 34 -12.53 12.40 0.64
N GLY A 35 -11.79 11.30 0.79
CA GLY A 35 -12.25 9.96 0.42
C GLY A 35 -13.48 9.52 1.21
N VAL A 36 -13.41 9.52 2.55
CA VAL A 36 -14.56 9.19 3.42
C VAL A 36 -15.67 10.23 3.24
N GLY A 37 -15.31 11.51 3.11
CA GLY A 37 -16.28 12.59 2.89
C GLY A 37 -17.12 12.39 1.63
N SER A 38 -16.55 11.85 0.56
CA SER A 38 -17.31 11.52 -0.66
C SER A 38 -18.34 10.40 -0.46
N ALA A 39 -18.04 9.42 0.39
CA ALA A 39 -18.98 8.36 0.75
C ALA A 39 -20.11 8.90 1.64
N ILE A 40 -19.79 9.77 2.62
CA ILE A 40 -20.80 10.46 3.43
C ILE A 40 -21.67 11.36 2.56
N ALA A 41 -21.08 12.07 1.60
CA ALA A 41 -21.80 12.92 0.66
C ALA A 41 -22.79 12.13 -0.20
N PHE A 42 -22.39 10.96 -0.71
CA PHE A 42 -23.30 10.04 -1.40
C PHE A 42 -24.48 9.63 -0.51
N GLY A 43 -24.21 9.20 0.74
CA GLY A 43 -25.26 8.86 1.70
C GLY A 43 -26.20 10.04 1.98
N LYS A 44 -25.66 11.26 2.09
CA LYS A 44 -26.45 12.48 2.30
C LYS A 44 -27.34 12.81 1.10
N LEU A 45 -26.83 12.70 -0.13
CA LEU A 45 -27.55 13.02 -1.35
C LEU A 45 -28.65 12.01 -1.69
N THR A 46 -28.48 10.76 -1.24
CA THR A 46 -29.38 9.65 -1.56
C THR A 46 -30.27 9.22 -0.38
N SER A 47 -30.21 9.95 0.75
CA SER A 47 -30.90 9.58 2.00
C SER A 47 -30.54 8.16 2.49
N GLY A 48 -29.27 7.78 2.38
CA GLY A 48 -28.75 6.50 2.86
C GLY A 48 -29.04 5.32 1.93
N ALA A 49 -29.20 5.56 0.62
CA ALA A 49 -29.40 4.48 -0.34
C ALA A 49 -28.17 3.56 -0.43
N ALA A 50 -28.40 2.33 -0.88
CA ALA A 50 -27.32 1.41 -1.24
C ALA A 50 -26.44 2.01 -2.34
N LEU A 51 -25.15 1.65 -2.34
CA LEU A 51 -24.19 2.12 -3.33
C LEU A 51 -24.66 1.79 -4.75
N ASP A 52 -24.78 2.82 -5.59
CA ASP A 52 -25.11 2.68 -7.00
C ASP A 52 -23.86 2.97 -7.88
N PRO A 53 -23.93 2.75 -9.21
CA PRO A 53 -22.78 3.01 -10.08
C PRO A 53 -22.28 4.47 -10.05
N ALA A 54 -23.18 5.45 -9.86
CA ALA A 54 -22.80 6.86 -9.82
C ALA A 54 -22.03 7.19 -8.54
N GLY A 55 -22.48 6.68 -7.39
CA GLY A 55 -21.81 6.75 -6.12
C GLY A 55 -20.43 6.07 -6.16
N LEU A 56 -20.35 4.88 -6.76
CA LEU A 56 -19.08 4.16 -6.92
C LEU A 56 -18.06 4.98 -7.71
N VAL A 57 -18.49 5.57 -8.84
CA VAL A 57 -17.62 6.44 -9.65
C VAL A 57 -17.20 7.69 -8.87
N ALA A 58 -18.13 8.35 -8.18
CA ALA A 58 -17.83 9.54 -7.39
C ALA A 58 -16.80 9.26 -6.29
N ILE A 59 -16.97 8.16 -5.56
CA ILE A 59 -16.08 7.73 -4.48
C ILE A 59 -14.70 7.35 -5.06
N ALA A 60 -14.65 6.58 -6.14
CA ALA A 60 -13.40 6.16 -6.78
C ALA A 60 -12.59 7.35 -7.32
N VAL A 61 -13.24 8.26 -8.04
CA VAL A 61 -12.59 9.47 -8.58
C VAL A 61 -12.11 10.35 -7.44
N CYS A 62 -12.91 10.52 -6.37
CA CYS A 62 -12.50 11.31 -5.22
C CYS A 62 -11.26 10.74 -4.55
N HIS A 63 -11.23 9.44 -4.25
CA HIS A 63 -10.06 8.79 -3.66
C HIS A 63 -8.83 8.88 -4.56
N GLY A 64 -8.99 8.67 -5.88
CA GLY A 64 -7.86 8.73 -6.81
C GLY A 64 -7.26 10.14 -6.91
N LEU A 65 -8.10 11.17 -7.02
CA LEU A 65 -7.64 12.57 -7.05
C LEU A 65 -7.06 13.02 -5.70
N ALA A 66 -7.71 12.66 -4.60
CA ALA A 66 -7.24 13.02 -3.27
C ALA A 66 -5.90 12.36 -2.94
N LEU A 67 -5.72 11.09 -3.30
CA LEU A 67 -4.45 10.40 -3.10
C LEU A 67 -3.35 10.96 -4.01
N PHE A 68 -3.66 11.26 -5.28
CA PHE A 68 -2.72 11.95 -6.15
C PHE A 68 -2.18 13.23 -5.49
N VAL A 69 -3.08 14.09 -4.99
CA VAL A 69 -2.68 15.33 -4.33
C VAL A 69 -1.92 15.06 -3.04
N ALA A 70 -2.39 14.15 -2.18
CA ALA A 70 -1.76 13.81 -0.92
C ALA A 70 -0.33 13.27 -1.10
N VAL A 71 -0.11 12.42 -2.09
CA VAL A 71 1.22 11.93 -2.46
C VAL A 71 2.07 13.09 -2.97
N ALA A 72 1.54 13.93 -3.87
CA ALA A 72 2.29 15.04 -4.47
C ALA A 72 2.78 16.07 -3.44
N ILE A 73 1.94 16.45 -2.48
CA ILE A 73 2.30 17.43 -1.45
C ILE A 73 3.29 16.87 -0.42
N GLY A 74 3.29 15.55 -0.19
CA GLY A 74 4.23 14.86 0.70
C GLY A 74 5.53 14.41 0.03
N ALA A 75 5.56 14.29 -1.30
CA ALA A 75 6.63 13.62 -2.06
C ALA A 75 8.04 14.15 -1.74
N ASN A 76 8.22 15.47 -1.65
CA ASN A 76 9.52 16.09 -1.41
C ASN A 76 9.88 16.27 0.08
N ILE A 77 9.03 15.77 0.99
CA ILE A 77 9.24 15.88 2.45
C ILE A 77 9.33 14.49 3.08
N SER A 78 8.33 13.63 2.84
CA SER A 78 8.24 12.27 3.37
C SER A 78 8.33 11.18 2.30
N GLY A 79 8.27 11.53 1.03
CA GLY A 79 8.02 10.57 -0.05
C GLY A 79 6.54 10.30 -0.31
N GLY A 80 5.64 10.85 0.51
CA GLY A 80 4.19 10.81 0.30
C GLY A 80 3.63 9.39 0.33
N HIS A 81 3.84 8.64 1.42
CA HIS A 81 3.38 7.26 1.53
C HIS A 81 1.87 7.18 1.76
N VAL A 82 1.35 7.97 2.71
CA VAL A 82 -0.09 8.14 3.01
C VAL A 82 -0.81 6.82 3.36
N ASN A 83 -0.07 5.73 3.54
CA ASN A 83 -0.58 4.37 3.60
C ASN A 83 0.40 3.43 4.33
N PRO A 84 -0.02 2.77 5.42
CA PRO A 84 0.82 1.80 6.12
C PRO A 84 1.32 0.64 5.26
N ALA A 85 0.53 0.15 4.30
CA ALA A 85 0.93 -0.92 3.38
C ALA A 85 2.00 -0.48 2.37
N VAL A 86 1.96 0.78 1.92
CA VAL A 86 3.03 1.38 1.11
C VAL A 86 4.31 1.50 1.93
N THR A 87 4.23 2.05 3.14
CA THR A 87 5.38 2.15 4.06
C THR A 87 5.98 0.78 4.34
N PHE A 88 5.15 -0.23 4.59
CA PHE A 88 5.60 -1.60 4.84
C PHE A 88 6.29 -2.21 3.62
N GLY A 89 5.67 -2.11 2.45
CA GLY A 89 6.27 -2.61 1.21
C GLY A 89 7.61 -1.96 0.91
N LEU A 90 7.75 -0.65 1.15
CA LEU A 90 9.02 0.07 1.04
C LEU A 90 10.04 -0.37 2.08
N ALA A 91 9.63 -0.65 3.32
CA ALA A 91 10.53 -1.16 4.37
C ALA A 91 11.05 -2.57 4.02
N VAL A 92 10.18 -3.44 3.49
CA VAL A 92 10.52 -4.79 3.05
C VAL A 92 11.56 -4.78 1.91
N GLY A 93 11.49 -3.82 0.99
CA GLY A 93 12.50 -3.63 -0.06
C GLY A 93 13.64 -2.67 0.31
N GLY A 94 13.81 -2.34 1.59
CA GLY A 94 14.95 -1.56 2.09
C GLY A 94 14.95 -0.08 1.66
N GLN A 95 13.80 0.49 1.31
CA GLN A 95 13.65 1.88 0.86
C GLN A 95 13.34 2.86 2.00
N ILE A 96 12.93 2.36 3.16
CA ILE A 96 12.75 3.11 4.40
C ILE A 96 13.19 2.24 5.59
N THR A 97 13.68 2.85 6.66
CA THR A 97 14.03 2.11 7.87
C THR A 97 12.78 1.70 8.66
N ILE A 98 12.85 0.59 9.38
CA ILE A 98 11.73 0.09 10.20
C ILE A 98 11.30 1.14 11.23
N LEU A 99 12.25 1.74 11.96
CA LEU A 99 11.93 2.73 12.99
C LEU A 99 11.19 3.94 12.42
N THR A 100 11.67 4.52 11.33
CA THR A 100 10.99 5.64 10.65
C THR A 100 9.64 5.19 10.09
N GLY A 101 9.54 3.96 9.56
CA GLY A 101 8.29 3.37 9.10
C GLY A 101 7.22 3.25 10.18
N ILE A 102 7.60 2.91 11.43
CA ILE A 102 6.67 2.87 12.57
C ILE A 102 6.12 4.27 12.86
N PHE A 103 6.96 5.31 12.86
CA PHE A 103 6.50 6.68 13.06
C PHE A 103 5.60 7.18 11.91
N TYR A 104 5.85 6.72 10.67
CA TYR A 104 4.95 6.97 9.54
C TYR A 104 3.58 6.34 9.80
N TRP A 105 3.52 5.08 10.25
CA TRP A 105 2.26 4.43 10.59
C TRP A 105 1.49 5.21 11.65
N ILE A 106 2.15 5.63 12.73
CA ILE A 106 1.51 6.44 13.78
C ILE A 106 0.94 7.74 13.19
N ALA A 107 1.72 8.47 12.40
CA ALA A 107 1.28 9.70 11.76
C ALA A 107 0.09 9.48 10.81
N GLN A 108 0.13 8.42 10.00
CA GLN A 108 -0.93 8.05 9.05
C GLN A 108 -2.24 7.70 9.79
N LEU A 109 -2.15 6.86 10.83
CA LEU A 109 -3.31 6.46 11.65
C LEU A 109 -3.94 7.66 12.35
N LEU A 110 -3.13 8.53 12.96
CA LEU A 110 -3.61 9.76 13.60
C LEU A 110 -4.23 10.71 12.57
N GLY A 111 -3.61 10.87 11.40
CA GLY A 111 -4.15 11.69 10.31
C GLY A 111 -5.53 11.20 9.86
N SER A 112 -5.68 9.87 9.71
CA SER A 112 -6.96 9.26 9.37
C SER A 112 -8.03 9.47 10.45
N ILE A 113 -7.70 9.27 11.73
CA ILE A 113 -8.63 9.49 12.84
C ILE A 113 -9.10 10.95 12.87
N VAL A 114 -8.15 11.90 12.81
CA VAL A 114 -8.48 13.33 12.83
C VAL A 114 -9.33 13.72 11.61
N GLY A 115 -9.01 13.20 10.42
CA GLY A 115 -9.84 13.42 9.22
C GLY A 115 -11.29 12.96 9.41
N CYS A 116 -11.50 11.76 9.97
CA CYS A 116 -12.82 11.24 10.28
C CYS A 116 -13.56 12.01 11.39
N LEU A 117 -12.87 12.43 12.45
CA LEU A 117 -13.45 13.27 13.51
C LEU A 117 -13.90 14.64 12.97
N LEU A 118 -13.09 15.26 12.12
CA LEU A 118 -13.43 16.50 11.44
C LEU A 118 -14.65 16.31 10.53
N LEU A 119 -14.73 15.22 9.77
CA LEU A 119 -15.90 14.88 8.97
C LEU A 119 -17.16 14.74 9.84
N LYS A 120 -17.08 13.99 10.94
CA LYS A 120 -18.21 13.80 11.87
C LYS A 120 -18.71 15.14 12.40
N PHE A 121 -17.81 16.07 12.71
CA PHE A 121 -18.17 17.42 13.14
C PHE A 121 -18.83 18.24 12.03
N VAL A 122 -18.18 18.39 10.87
CA VAL A 122 -18.65 19.29 9.78
C VAL A 122 -19.89 18.78 9.05
N THR A 123 -20.17 17.48 9.14
CA THR A 123 -21.38 16.86 8.55
C THR A 123 -22.57 16.90 9.49
N GLY A 124 -22.43 17.46 10.70
CA GLY A 124 -23.49 17.54 11.69
C GLY A 124 -23.77 16.21 12.40
N GLY A 125 -22.74 15.37 12.55
CA GLY A 125 -22.82 14.11 13.27
C GLY A 125 -23.31 12.92 12.46
N LEU A 126 -23.23 12.97 11.12
CA LEU A 126 -23.53 11.81 10.28
C LEU A 126 -22.57 10.66 10.57
N ASP A 127 -23.06 9.44 10.32
CA ASP A 127 -22.27 8.22 10.50
C ASP A 127 -21.02 8.22 9.61
N THR A 128 -19.93 7.67 10.16
CA THR A 128 -18.67 7.52 9.44
C THR A 128 -18.61 6.11 8.86
N PRO A 129 -18.73 5.93 7.53
CA PRO A 129 -18.83 4.62 6.93
C PRO A 129 -17.50 3.86 7.05
N ILE A 130 -17.57 2.62 7.54
CA ILE A 130 -16.45 1.69 7.59
C ILE A 130 -16.36 0.88 6.28
N HIS A 131 -15.19 0.30 6.02
CA HIS A 131 -15.11 -0.77 5.02
C HIS A 131 -15.55 -2.09 5.68
N SER A 132 -16.33 -2.88 4.94
CA SER A 132 -16.67 -4.26 5.26
C SER A 132 -16.73 -5.07 3.96
N VAL A 133 -16.64 -6.40 4.04
CA VAL A 133 -16.91 -7.21 2.85
C VAL A 133 -18.41 -7.20 2.55
N ALA A 134 -18.76 -7.26 1.28
CA ALA A 134 -20.15 -7.25 0.84
C ALA A 134 -20.86 -8.54 1.25
N ALA A 135 -22.18 -8.46 1.48
CA ALA A 135 -22.99 -9.62 1.79
C ALA A 135 -22.83 -10.71 0.71
N GLY A 136 -22.50 -11.93 1.13
CA GLY A 136 -22.23 -13.06 0.24
C GLY A 136 -20.77 -13.17 -0.25
N VAL A 137 -19.89 -12.23 0.10
CA VAL A 137 -18.43 -12.34 -0.08
C VAL A 137 -17.82 -12.82 1.22
N GLY A 138 -17.05 -13.91 1.18
CA GLY A 138 -16.36 -14.42 2.35
C GLY A 138 -15.16 -13.56 2.75
N ALA A 139 -14.76 -13.65 4.01
CA ALA A 139 -13.63 -12.88 4.54
C ALA A 139 -12.31 -13.17 3.78
N ILE A 140 -12.10 -14.43 3.36
CA ILE A 140 -10.90 -14.83 2.62
C ILE A 140 -10.89 -14.22 1.21
N GLU A 141 -12.03 -14.21 0.53
CA GLU A 141 -12.20 -13.55 -0.76
C GLU A 141 -11.92 -12.04 -0.64
N GLY A 142 -12.39 -11.40 0.44
CA GLY A 142 -12.06 -10.02 0.77
C GLY A 142 -10.55 -9.80 0.99
N VAL A 143 -9.88 -10.67 1.75
CA VAL A 143 -8.43 -10.62 1.95
C VAL A 143 -7.69 -10.77 0.62
N VAL A 144 -8.05 -11.75 -0.21
CA VAL A 144 -7.40 -11.98 -1.51
C VAL A 144 -7.60 -10.79 -2.45
N MET A 145 -8.80 -10.21 -2.48
CA MET A 145 -9.06 -8.96 -3.21
C MET A 145 -8.09 -7.87 -2.77
N GLU A 146 -8.03 -7.58 -1.47
CA GLU A 146 -7.16 -6.55 -0.88
C GLU A 146 -5.67 -6.82 -1.12
N ILE A 147 -5.22 -8.08 -1.12
CA ILE A 147 -3.85 -8.46 -1.50
C ILE A 147 -3.54 -7.98 -2.91
N ILE A 148 -4.40 -8.28 -3.88
CA ILE A 148 -4.16 -8.02 -5.30
C ILE A 148 -4.15 -6.51 -5.57
N ILE A 149 -5.17 -5.78 -5.10
CA ILE A 149 -5.26 -4.34 -5.35
C ILE A 149 -4.18 -3.55 -4.61
N THR A 150 -3.76 -4.00 -3.42
CA THR A 150 -2.65 -3.36 -2.71
C THR A 150 -1.31 -3.69 -3.34
N PHE A 151 -1.12 -4.92 -3.84
CA PHE A 151 0.05 -5.26 -4.64
C PHE A 151 0.18 -4.32 -5.84
N ALA A 152 -0.91 -4.08 -6.59
CA ALA A 152 -0.91 -3.17 -7.72
C ALA A 152 -0.53 -1.73 -7.33
N LEU A 153 -1.07 -1.22 -6.22
CA LEU A 153 -0.73 0.09 -5.67
C LEU A 153 0.76 0.17 -5.32
N VAL A 154 1.27 -0.74 -4.48
CA VAL A 154 2.65 -0.68 -3.99
C VAL A 154 3.64 -0.96 -5.11
N TYR A 155 3.31 -1.85 -6.05
CA TYR A 155 4.12 -2.07 -7.25
C TYR A 155 4.20 -0.80 -8.11
N THR A 156 3.10 -0.05 -8.25
CA THR A 156 3.10 1.26 -8.92
C THR A 156 4.04 2.24 -8.20
N VAL A 157 3.98 2.32 -6.87
CA VAL A 157 4.92 3.13 -6.08
C VAL A 157 6.37 2.76 -6.37
N TYR A 158 6.69 1.46 -6.38
CA TYR A 158 8.05 1.01 -6.70
C TYR A 158 8.48 1.43 -8.11
N ALA A 159 7.64 1.18 -9.12
CA ALA A 159 7.96 1.44 -10.51
C ALA A 159 8.11 2.93 -10.84
N THR A 160 7.28 3.78 -10.24
CA THR A 160 7.23 5.20 -10.60
C THR A 160 8.02 6.08 -9.64
N ALA A 161 8.13 5.72 -8.35
CA ALA A 161 8.70 6.57 -7.32
C ALA A 161 9.99 6.02 -6.69
N ALA A 162 10.08 4.71 -6.41
CA ALA A 162 11.22 4.15 -5.69
C ALA A 162 12.39 3.75 -6.60
N ASP A 163 12.12 3.24 -7.80
CA ASP A 163 13.16 2.75 -8.71
C ASP A 163 14.16 3.87 -9.08
N PRO A 164 15.47 3.71 -8.84
CA PRO A 164 16.47 4.68 -9.29
C PRO A 164 16.45 4.94 -10.80
N LYS A 165 15.94 3.98 -11.59
CA LYS A 165 15.83 4.05 -13.05
C LYS A 165 14.51 4.66 -13.54
N LYS A 166 13.67 5.20 -12.64
CA LYS A 166 12.33 5.73 -12.95
C LYS A 166 12.29 6.80 -14.05
N GLY A 167 13.36 7.59 -14.23
CA GLY A 167 13.41 8.64 -15.24
C GLY A 167 12.20 9.59 -15.17
N SER A 168 11.56 9.83 -16.31
CA SER A 168 10.37 10.70 -16.41
C SER A 168 9.12 10.15 -15.69
N LEU A 169 9.08 8.85 -15.33
CA LEU A 169 7.99 8.29 -14.54
C LEU A 169 7.90 8.95 -13.16
N GLY A 170 9.02 9.42 -12.61
CA GLY A 170 9.05 10.15 -11.35
C GLY A 170 8.18 11.41 -11.36
N THR A 171 8.05 12.08 -12.50
CA THR A 171 7.20 13.29 -12.65
C THR A 171 5.73 12.97 -12.54
N ILE A 172 5.30 11.81 -13.05
CA ILE A 172 3.90 11.38 -13.04
C ILE A 172 3.59 10.37 -11.92
N ALA A 173 4.54 10.07 -11.05
CA ALA A 173 4.37 9.08 -9.99
C ALA A 173 3.15 9.38 -9.10
N PRO A 174 2.92 10.62 -8.62
CA PRO A 174 1.76 10.89 -7.77
C PRO A 174 0.42 10.63 -8.49
N ILE A 175 0.31 11.01 -9.77
CA ILE A 175 -0.95 10.81 -10.52
C ILE A 175 -1.17 9.33 -10.86
N ALA A 176 -0.11 8.59 -11.18
CA ALA A 176 -0.19 7.14 -11.40
C ALA A 176 -0.64 6.41 -10.12
N ILE A 177 -0.06 6.78 -8.97
CA ILE A 177 -0.41 6.23 -7.64
C ILE A 177 -1.86 6.55 -7.27
N GLY A 178 -2.32 7.78 -7.53
CA GLY A 178 -3.73 8.14 -7.31
C GLY A 178 -4.67 7.35 -8.22
N PHE A 179 -4.39 7.28 -9.52
CA PHE A 179 -5.27 6.63 -10.49
C PHE A 179 -5.37 5.11 -10.32
N ILE A 180 -4.30 4.42 -9.89
CA ILE A 180 -4.42 2.99 -9.61
C ILE A 180 -5.34 2.72 -8.42
N VAL A 181 -5.36 3.59 -7.40
CA VAL A 181 -6.33 3.50 -6.29
C VAL A 181 -7.75 3.76 -6.78
N GLY A 182 -7.98 4.81 -7.57
CA GLY A 182 -9.29 5.06 -8.16
C GLY A 182 -9.80 3.89 -9.02
N ALA A 183 -8.95 3.36 -9.90
CA ALA A 183 -9.28 2.22 -10.76
C ALA A 183 -9.60 0.96 -9.94
N ASN A 184 -8.81 0.68 -8.89
CA ASN A 184 -9.05 -0.46 -8.02
C ASN A 184 -10.33 -0.31 -7.20
N ILE A 185 -10.72 0.91 -6.78
CA ILE A 185 -12.00 1.14 -6.10
C ILE A 185 -13.17 0.87 -7.06
N LEU A 186 -13.09 1.27 -8.33
CA LEU A 186 -14.13 0.94 -9.32
C LEU A 186 -14.35 -0.58 -9.46
N ALA A 187 -13.32 -1.39 -9.25
CA ALA A 187 -13.41 -2.84 -9.32
C ALA A 187 -13.79 -3.49 -7.98
N ALA A 188 -13.14 -3.09 -6.89
CA ALA A 188 -13.23 -3.75 -5.59
C ALA A 188 -14.28 -3.14 -4.64
N GLY A 189 -14.77 -1.93 -4.94
CA GLY A 189 -15.74 -1.20 -4.11
C GLY A 189 -16.96 -2.03 -3.73
N PRO A 190 -17.65 -2.70 -4.68
CA PRO A 190 -18.81 -3.54 -4.37
C PRO A 190 -18.49 -4.88 -3.68
N PHE A 191 -17.22 -5.21 -3.42
CA PHE A 191 -16.81 -6.50 -2.85
C PHE A 191 -16.10 -6.37 -1.50
N SER A 192 -14.96 -5.67 -1.45
CA SER A 192 -14.20 -5.43 -0.21
C SER A 192 -14.31 -3.99 0.29
N GLY A 193 -14.93 -3.09 -0.49
CA GLY A 193 -14.84 -1.65 -0.29
C GLY A 193 -13.63 -0.99 -0.97
N GLY A 194 -12.65 -1.76 -1.44
CA GLY A 194 -11.48 -1.27 -2.16
C GLY A 194 -10.56 -0.39 -1.31
N SER A 195 -10.09 -0.91 -0.16
CA SER A 195 -9.34 -0.12 0.81
C SER A 195 -7.90 0.18 0.36
N MET A 196 -7.13 -0.88 0.12
CA MET A 196 -5.66 -0.87 -0.10
C MET A 196 -4.82 -0.25 1.02
N ASN A 197 -5.44 0.28 2.07
CA ASN A 197 -4.80 1.20 3.01
C ASN A 197 -5.30 0.98 4.45
N PRO A 198 -4.48 0.38 5.31
CA PRO A 198 -4.87 0.12 6.70
C PRO A 198 -5.27 1.37 7.47
N ALA A 199 -4.58 2.50 7.28
CA ALA A 199 -4.93 3.74 7.97
C ALA A 199 -6.31 4.27 7.54
N ARG A 200 -6.59 4.26 6.23
CA ARG A 200 -7.89 4.66 5.66
C ARG A 200 -9.04 3.79 6.15
N SER A 201 -8.84 2.50 6.41
CA SER A 201 -9.86 1.64 7.04
C SER A 201 -9.94 1.82 8.56
N PHE A 202 -8.82 2.11 9.23
CA PHE A 202 -8.75 2.23 10.68
C PHE A 202 -9.41 3.50 11.23
N GLY A 203 -9.20 4.66 10.60
CA GLY A 203 -9.79 5.92 11.07
C GLY A 203 -11.32 5.89 11.18
N PRO A 204 -12.05 5.44 10.14
CA PRO A 204 -13.49 5.24 10.21
C PRO A 204 -13.91 4.29 11.34
N ALA A 205 -13.24 3.14 11.48
CA ALA A 205 -13.55 2.15 12.52
C ALA A 205 -13.42 2.72 13.94
N VAL A 206 -12.36 3.50 14.20
CA VAL A 206 -12.18 4.19 15.49
C VAL A 206 -13.30 5.21 15.75
N VAL A 207 -13.69 5.99 14.74
CA VAL A 207 -14.66 7.09 14.90
C VAL A 207 -16.12 6.62 14.93
N SER A 208 -16.41 5.50 14.26
CA SER A 208 -17.70 4.80 14.35
C SER A 208 -17.80 3.95 15.63
N GLY A 209 -16.66 3.49 16.17
CA GLY A 209 -16.64 2.49 17.24
C GLY A 209 -16.89 1.06 16.75
N ASP A 210 -16.77 0.83 15.44
CA ASP A 210 -17.07 -0.45 14.79
C ASP A 210 -15.82 -0.98 14.07
N PHE A 211 -15.31 -2.12 14.56
CA PHE A 211 -14.14 -2.81 14.03
C PHE A 211 -14.49 -4.10 13.28
N HIS A 212 -15.77 -4.31 12.95
CA HIS A 212 -16.21 -5.47 12.18
C HIS A 212 -15.34 -5.66 10.94
N GLU A 213 -14.74 -6.85 10.82
CA GLU A 213 -13.84 -7.25 9.71
C GLU A 213 -12.62 -6.34 9.47
N ASN A 214 -12.31 -5.42 10.39
CA ASN A 214 -11.23 -4.44 10.17
C ASN A 214 -9.87 -5.10 9.92
N TRP A 215 -9.65 -6.27 10.53
CA TRP A 215 -8.45 -7.09 10.38
C TRP A 215 -8.13 -7.44 8.91
N ILE A 216 -9.14 -7.58 8.04
CA ILE A 216 -8.98 -7.86 6.60
C ILE A 216 -8.16 -6.74 5.95
N TYR A 217 -8.41 -5.50 6.34
CA TYR A 217 -7.76 -4.30 5.82
C TYR A 217 -6.38 -4.03 6.41
N TRP A 218 -5.93 -4.88 7.33
CA TRP A 218 -4.53 -4.95 7.73
C TRP A 218 -3.83 -6.12 7.03
N VAL A 219 -4.39 -7.32 7.14
CA VAL A 219 -3.78 -8.55 6.62
C VAL A 219 -3.61 -8.48 5.10
N GLY A 220 -4.69 -8.20 4.35
CA GLY A 220 -4.66 -8.18 2.90
C GLY A 220 -3.67 -7.14 2.37
N PRO A 221 -3.79 -5.86 2.76
CA PRO A 221 -2.89 -4.82 2.29
C PRO A 221 -1.42 -5.03 2.68
N LEU A 222 -1.12 -5.48 3.90
CA LEU A 222 0.27 -5.72 4.31
C LEU A 222 0.91 -6.87 3.53
N ILE A 223 0.17 -7.95 3.25
CA ILE A 223 0.65 -9.05 2.39
C ILE A 223 0.88 -8.54 0.97
N GLY A 224 -0.10 -7.85 0.36
CA GLY A 224 0.01 -7.30 -0.99
C GLY A 224 1.20 -6.34 -1.14
N GLY A 225 1.36 -5.40 -0.21
CA GLY A 225 2.47 -4.44 -0.20
C GLY A 225 3.83 -5.10 0.04
N GLY A 226 3.90 -6.07 0.95
CA GLY A 226 5.12 -6.85 1.19
C GLY A 226 5.54 -7.66 -0.04
N LEU A 227 4.60 -8.32 -0.72
CA LEU A 227 4.86 -9.05 -1.96
C LEU A 227 5.36 -8.12 -3.08
N ALA A 228 4.79 -6.92 -3.22
CA ALA A 228 5.26 -5.93 -4.19
C ALA A 228 6.70 -5.49 -3.88
N GLY A 229 7.02 -5.22 -2.61
CA GLY A 229 8.38 -4.87 -2.19
C GLY A 229 9.40 -5.99 -2.44
N LEU A 230 9.04 -7.24 -2.14
CA LEU A 230 9.88 -8.40 -2.43
C LEU A 230 10.07 -8.59 -3.94
N ILE A 231 9.00 -8.59 -4.72
CA ILE A 231 9.10 -8.85 -6.17
C ILE A 231 9.85 -7.72 -6.85
N TYR A 232 9.44 -6.47 -6.68
CA TYR A 232 10.05 -5.36 -7.40
C TYR A 232 11.49 -5.11 -6.95
N GLY A 233 11.73 -5.12 -5.64
CA GLY A 233 13.05 -4.89 -5.06
C GLY A 233 14.07 -5.96 -5.43
N ASN A 234 13.68 -7.23 -5.58
CA ASN A 234 14.62 -8.30 -5.96
C ASN A 234 14.78 -8.48 -7.47
N VAL A 235 13.71 -8.25 -8.25
CA VAL A 235 13.73 -8.56 -9.69
C VAL A 235 14.15 -7.34 -10.51
N PHE A 236 13.66 -6.14 -10.20
CA PHE A 236 13.81 -4.97 -11.06
C PHE A 236 14.82 -3.94 -10.52
N ILE A 237 14.98 -3.84 -9.19
CA ILE A 237 16.01 -3.01 -8.53
C ILE A 237 17.24 -3.87 -8.21
N SER A 238 17.92 -4.35 -9.26
CA SER A 238 19.22 -5.02 -9.14
C SER A 238 20.37 -4.04 -9.32
N SER A 239 21.38 -4.15 -8.46
CA SER A 239 22.65 -3.44 -8.58
C SER A 239 23.55 -4.21 -9.54
N ASP A 240 23.74 -3.71 -10.76
CA ASP A 240 24.76 -4.27 -11.64
C ASP A 240 26.14 -4.06 -10.99
N HIS A 241 26.89 -5.14 -10.81
CA HIS A 241 28.30 -5.04 -10.44
C HIS A 241 29.04 -4.44 -11.64
N ALA A 242 29.30 -3.13 -11.61
CA ALA A 242 30.18 -2.51 -12.57
C ALA A 242 31.57 -3.17 -12.47
N PRO A 243 32.12 -3.76 -13.55
CA PRO A 243 33.47 -4.27 -13.52
C PRO A 243 34.45 -3.11 -13.24
N LEU A 244 35.42 -3.33 -12.37
CA LEU A 244 36.46 -2.34 -12.07
C LEU A 244 37.16 -1.92 -13.37
N SER A 245 37.16 -0.62 -13.65
CA SER A 245 37.91 -0.02 -14.76
C SER A 245 39.36 -0.51 -14.73
N LYS A 246 39.75 -1.34 -15.71
CA LYS A 246 41.17 -1.61 -15.96
C LYS A 246 41.79 -0.32 -16.47
N GLY A 247 42.65 0.30 -15.66
CA GLY A 247 43.46 1.43 -16.09
C GLY A 247 44.33 1.04 -17.30
N GLY A 248 44.36 1.90 -18.32
CA GLY A 248 45.26 1.73 -19.47
C GLY A 248 44.85 2.49 -20.74
N SER A 249 45.29 3.76 -20.81
CA SER A 249 45.72 4.53 -22.00
C SER A 249 45.04 4.35 -23.37
N SER A 250 44.51 5.49 -23.86
CA SER A 250 44.58 6.05 -25.22
C SER A 250 44.23 5.19 -26.44
N GLY A 251 43.20 5.62 -27.17
CA GLY A 251 43.09 5.36 -28.61
C GLY A 251 41.67 5.34 -29.16
N SER A 252 41.28 6.46 -29.79
CA SER A 252 40.46 6.57 -31.00
C SER A 252 39.04 5.99 -31.07
N VAL A 253 38.13 6.86 -31.53
CA VAL A 253 36.73 6.65 -31.89
C VAL A 253 36.57 5.63 -33.03
N GLU A 254 35.60 4.72 -32.91
CA GLU A 254 34.79 4.28 -34.04
C GLU A 254 33.42 3.77 -33.55
N ALA A 255 32.36 4.36 -34.10
CA ALA A 255 30.99 3.92 -33.96
C ALA A 255 30.60 3.14 -35.22
N ALA A 256 30.25 1.87 -35.10
CA ALA A 256 29.39 1.18 -36.06
C ALA A 256 28.89 -0.16 -35.50
N SER A 257 27.58 -0.35 -35.63
CA SER A 257 26.85 -1.61 -35.87
C SER A 257 27.17 -2.83 -35.01
N ASP A 258 26.23 -3.18 -34.13
CA ASP A 258 25.89 -4.59 -33.85
C ASP A 258 24.41 -4.69 -33.45
N PHE A 259 23.56 -4.77 -34.49
CA PHE A 259 22.20 -5.28 -34.40
C PHE A 259 22.23 -6.65 -35.09
N GLU A 260 22.53 -7.70 -34.32
CA GLU A 260 22.13 -9.11 -34.53
C GLU A 260 23.02 -10.03 -33.65
N SER A 261 22.51 -10.39 -32.46
CA SER A 261 22.61 -11.74 -31.87
C SER A 261 22.20 -11.73 -30.39
N LEU A 262 20.91 -11.54 -30.13
CA LEU A 262 20.28 -11.99 -28.88
C LEU A 262 19.33 -13.15 -29.19
N SER A 263 19.91 -14.24 -29.69
CA SER A 263 19.29 -15.55 -29.61
C SER A 263 20.04 -16.37 -28.54
N GLY A 264 19.32 -16.67 -27.45
CA GLY A 264 19.61 -17.86 -26.64
C GLY A 264 20.49 -17.73 -25.40
N THR A 265 20.11 -16.93 -24.39
CA THR A 265 20.38 -17.30 -22.95
C THR A 265 19.49 -16.60 -21.91
N VAL A 266 18.21 -16.34 -22.20
CA VAL A 266 17.27 -15.71 -21.23
C VAL A 266 16.23 -16.64 -20.55
N PRO A 267 16.04 -17.95 -20.81
CA PRO A 267 14.97 -18.68 -20.11
C PRO A 267 15.31 -19.12 -18.68
N THR A 268 16.54 -19.55 -18.39
CA THR A 268 16.79 -20.39 -17.20
C THR A 268 16.86 -19.61 -15.90
N ALA A 269 17.47 -18.41 -15.91
CA ALA A 269 17.59 -17.57 -14.72
C ALA A 269 16.23 -16.99 -14.31
N LEU A 270 15.41 -16.56 -15.30
CA LEU A 270 14.07 -16.05 -15.06
C LEU A 270 13.14 -17.16 -14.55
N ILE A 271 13.18 -18.36 -15.13
CA ILE A 271 12.43 -19.52 -14.63
C ILE A 271 12.89 -19.89 -13.23
N LEU A 272 14.19 -19.90 -12.93
CA LEU A 272 14.70 -20.16 -11.58
C LEU A 272 14.22 -19.11 -10.58
N VAL A 273 14.28 -17.82 -10.91
CA VAL A 273 13.80 -16.73 -10.05
C VAL A 273 12.29 -16.85 -9.83
N LEU A 274 11.49 -17.05 -10.88
CA LEU A 274 10.05 -17.23 -10.77
C LEU A 274 9.68 -18.49 -9.97
N THR A 275 10.42 -19.58 -10.12
CA THR A 275 10.18 -20.82 -9.36
C THR A 275 10.61 -20.69 -7.90
N LYS A 276 11.65 -19.88 -7.61
CA LYS A 276 12.13 -19.63 -6.24
C LYS A 276 11.23 -18.63 -5.51
N LEU A 277 10.77 -17.59 -6.20
CA LEU A 277 9.76 -16.64 -5.71
C LEU A 277 8.40 -17.30 -5.55
N GLY A 278 8.00 -18.15 -6.50
CA GLY A 278 6.79 -18.97 -6.40
C GLY A 278 6.86 -19.89 -5.19
N ARG A 279 7.97 -20.62 -4.99
CA ARG A 279 8.15 -21.49 -3.80
C ARG A 279 8.24 -20.72 -2.48
N LEU A 280 8.86 -19.54 -2.47
CA LEU A 280 8.93 -18.69 -1.28
C LEU A 280 7.56 -18.08 -0.95
N GLY A 281 6.85 -17.57 -1.94
CA GLY A 281 5.48 -17.07 -1.80
C GLY A 281 4.51 -18.16 -1.34
N LEU A 282 4.56 -19.36 -1.95
CA LEU A 282 3.75 -20.50 -1.52
C LEU A 282 4.09 -20.97 -0.12
N LYS A 283 5.39 -20.93 0.25
CA LYS A 283 5.83 -21.26 1.60
C LYS A 283 5.31 -20.25 2.62
N LEU A 284 5.46 -18.95 2.36
CA LEU A 284 4.95 -17.90 3.23
C LEU A 284 3.43 -17.95 3.36
N LEU A 285 2.72 -18.19 2.25
CA LEU A 285 1.27 -18.37 2.25
C LEU A 285 0.85 -19.61 3.05
N ARG A 286 1.53 -20.74 2.89
CA ARG A 286 1.27 -21.97 3.65
C ARG A 286 1.57 -21.79 5.13
N ASP A 287 2.72 -21.22 5.47
CA ASP A 287 3.14 -21.01 6.85
C ASP A 287 2.18 -20.03 7.55
N PHE A 288 1.65 -19.05 6.80
CA PHE A 288 0.56 -18.17 7.24
C PHE A 288 -0.76 -18.92 7.46
N LEU A 289 -1.21 -19.73 6.49
CA LEU A 289 -2.45 -20.51 6.62
C LEU A 289 -2.40 -21.47 7.81
N VAL A 290 -1.25 -22.10 8.06
CA VAL A 290 -1.03 -22.97 9.23
C VAL A 290 -1.04 -22.17 10.54
N GLY A 291 -0.41 -21.00 10.56
CA GLY A 291 -0.45 -20.11 11.73
C GLY A 291 -1.85 -19.59 12.03
N PHE A 292 -2.62 -19.27 10.99
CA PHE A 292 -3.98 -18.76 11.08
C PHE A 292 -4.97 -19.85 11.53
N GLU A 293 -4.88 -21.06 10.98
CA GLU A 293 -5.71 -22.20 11.43
C GLU A 293 -5.49 -22.49 12.93
N LYS A 294 -4.26 -22.31 13.41
CA LYS A 294 -3.94 -22.45 14.83
C LYS A 294 -4.56 -21.36 15.69
N GLN A 295 -4.67 -20.13 15.19
CA GLN A 295 -5.34 -19.02 15.89
C GLN A 295 -6.86 -19.19 15.89
N MET A 296 -7.46 -19.63 14.78
CA MET A 296 -8.89 -19.93 14.70
C MET A 296 -9.32 -21.01 15.70
N LYS A 297 -8.54 -22.08 15.84
CA LYS A 297 -8.81 -23.15 16.81
C LYS A 297 -8.66 -22.71 18.27
N LEU A 298 -7.79 -21.73 18.55
CA LEU A 298 -7.68 -21.16 19.89
C LEU A 298 -8.89 -20.28 20.20
N TRP A 299 -9.36 -19.52 19.21
CA TRP A 299 -10.51 -18.64 19.37
C TRP A 299 -11.84 -19.40 19.53
N GLU A 300 -12.05 -20.51 18.79
CA GLU A 300 -13.20 -21.41 19.00
C GLU A 300 -13.18 -22.08 20.39
N CYS A 301 -12.00 -22.34 20.95
CA CYS A 301 -11.88 -22.87 22.32
C CYS A 301 -12.26 -21.84 23.39
N ASP A 302 -11.92 -20.57 23.17
CA ASP A 302 -12.22 -19.49 24.11
C ASP A 302 -13.72 -19.17 24.14
N GLU A 303 -14.42 -19.20 22.98
CA GLU A 303 -15.89 -19.04 22.93
C GLU A 303 -16.64 -20.20 23.61
N GLU A 304 -16.15 -21.45 23.50
CA GLU A 304 -16.75 -22.60 24.18
C GLU A 304 -16.55 -22.61 25.71
N GLU A 305 -15.53 -21.91 26.23
CA GLU A 305 -15.32 -21.72 27.67
C GLU A 305 -16.16 -20.58 28.23
N GLU A 306 -16.36 -19.49 27.48
CA GLU A 306 -17.27 -18.40 27.87
C GLU A 306 -18.75 -18.83 27.88
N ASP A 307 -19.18 -19.70 26.96
CA ASP A 307 -20.56 -20.23 26.94
C ASP A 307 -20.86 -21.25 28.06
N LYS A 308 -19.84 -21.71 28.80
CA LYS A 308 -19.96 -22.67 29.92
C LYS A 308 -19.78 -22.04 31.30
N ALA A 309 -19.49 -20.75 31.39
CA ALA A 309 -19.30 -19.98 32.63
C ALA A 309 -20.53 -19.15 33.02
#